data_AF-X1H3L9-F1
#
_entry.id   AF-X1H3L9-F1
#
_cell.length_a   1.000
_cell.length_b   1.000
_cell.length_c   1.000
_cell.angle_alpha   90.00
_cell.angle_beta   90.00
_cell.angle_gamma   90.00
#
_symmetry.space_group_name_H-M   'P 1'
#
loop_
_entity.id
_entity.type
_entity.pdbx_description
1 polymer ?
#
loop_
_entity_poly.entity_id
_entity_poly.type
_entity_poly.pdbx_seq_one_letter_code
_entity_poly.pdbx_strand_id
1 'polypeptide(L)'
;MIDEVMYIKDKANQSEVRRTIRSCEELGVVFRLLYTQSQHVITNAILSTIANARFLTFINIPNNSLALVIKKIMDIFISAIMIILFSPFFALTGILIKLNSKGPVIYKQARIGLRG
;
A
#
# COMPACT_ATOMS: atom_id res chain seq x y z
N MET A 1 6.52 14.47 -4.68
CA MET A 1 6.17 13.36 -3.77
C MET A 1 7.37 12.45 -3.68
N ILE A 2 7.77 12.05 -2.48
CA ILE A 2 8.90 11.14 -2.25
C ILE A 2 8.28 9.81 -1.85
N ASP A 3 8.35 8.81 -2.72
CA ASP A 3 7.70 7.51 -2.49
C ASP A 3 8.63 6.54 -1.75
N GLU A 4 9.94 6.75 -1.83
CA GLU A 4 10.96 5.88 -1.24
C GLU A 4 12.22 6.64 -0.81
N VAL A 5 12.81 6.24 0.31
CA VAL A 5 14.10 6.75 0.81
C VAL A 5 15.08 5.59 0.96
N MET A 6 16.23 5.72 0.31
CA MET A 6 17.31 4.73 0.34
C MET A 6 18.49 5.28 1.12
N TYR A 7 18.87 4.61 2.22
CA TYR A 7 20.03 4.96 3.03
C TYR A 7 21.20 4.03 2.73
N ILE A 8 22.27 4.58 2.16
CA ILE A 8 23.48 3.85 1.76
C ILE A 8 24.66 4.43 2.54
N LYS A 9 25.12 3.73 3.59
CA LYS A 9 26.28 4.16 4.39
C LYS A 9 27.06 2.94 4.89
N ASP A 10 28.38 2.98 4.75
CA ASP A 10 29.32 1.90 5.12
C ASP A 10 29.40 1.68 6.65
N LYS A 11 29.21 2.75 7.45
CA LYS A 11 29.07 2.69 8.91
C LYS A 11 27.82 3.45 9.34
N ALA A 12 26.74 2.71 9.59
CA ALA A 12 25.48 3.28 10.04
C ALA A 12 25.48 3.48 11.57
N ASN A 13 25.33 4.73 12.02
CA ASN A 13 25.09 5.02 13.44
C ASN A 13 23.65 4.66 13.80
N GLN A 14 23.46 3.71 14.72
CA GLN A 14 22.17 3.13 15.07
C GLN A 14 21.15 4.19 15.57
N SER A 15 21.63 5.25 16.21
CA SER A 15 20.79 6.34 16.73
C SER A 15 20.23 7.24 15.62
N GLU A 16 21.01 7.47 14.57
CA GLU A 16 20.64 8.29 13.41
C GLU A 16 19.61 7.53 12.55
N VAL A 17 19.87 6.26 12.27
CA VAL A 17 18.98 5.39 11.48
C VAL A 17 17.61 5.24 12.14
N ARG A 18 17.53 5.07 13.46
CA ARG A 18 16.24 4.98 14.18
C ARG A 18 15.42 6.26 14.08
N ARG A 19 16.07 7.44 14.10
CA ARG A 19 15.38 8.72 13.91
C ARG A 19 14.82 8.83 12.49
N THR A 20 15.63 8.49 11.48
CA THR A 20 15.19 8.53 10.08
C THR A 20 14.08 7.53 9.80
N ILE A 21 14.15 6.30 10.33
CA ILE A 21 13.07 5.31 10.20
C ILE A 21 11.77 5.86 10.79
N ARG A 22 11.80 6.41 12.00
CA ARG A 22 10.59 6.94 12.65
C ARG A 22 9.97 8.11 11.86
N SER A 23 10.80 9.02 11.36
CA SER A 23 10.32 10.11 10.50
C SER A 23 9.77 9.61 9.18
N CYS A 24 10.37 8.58 8.57
CA CYS A 24 9.85 7.96 7.34
C CYS A 24 8.54 7.19 7.59
N GLU A 25 8.42 6.50 8.74
CA GLU A 25 7.19 5.82 9.16
C GLU A 25 6.04 6.79 9.41
N GLU A 26 6.29 7.91 10.09
CA GLU A 26 5.29 8.97 10.31
C GLU A 26 4.78 9.58 9.00
N LEU A 27 5.62 9.61 7.97
CA LEU A 27 5.30 10.13 6.64
C LEU A 27 4.73 9.06 5.69
N GLY A 28 4.69 7.78 6.10
CA GLY A 28 4.23 6.67 5.24
C GLY A 28 5.15 6.37 4.05
N VAL A 29 6.42 6.76 4.12
CA VAL A 29 7.41 6.59 3.04
C VAL A 29 8.23 5.32 3.30
N VAL A 30 8.47 4.53 2.24
CA VAL A 30 9.24 3.28 2.35
C VAL A 30 10.72 3.59 2.60
N PHE A 31 11.27 3.10 3.72
CA PHE A 31 12.69 3.26 4.06
C PHE A 31 13.46 1.95 3.79
N ARG A 32 14.49 2.02 2.93
CA ARG A 32 15.39 0.90 2.63
C ARG A 32 16.81 1.20 3.09
N LEU A 33 17.37 0.31 3.90
CA LEU A 33 18.74 0.39 4.38
C LEU A 33 19.61 -0.66 3.67
N LEU A 34 20.69 -0.23 2.99
CA LEU A 34 21.70 -1.14 2.45
C LEU A 34 22.58 -1.67 3.59
N TYR A 35 22.64 -2.99 3.77
CA TYR A 35 23.31 -3.62 4.91
C TYR A 35 24.44 -4.55 4.44
N THR A 36 25.67 -4.09 4.60
CA THR A 36 26.91 -4.85 4.43
C THR A 36 27.53 -5.05 5.82
N GLN A 37 27.20 -6.18 6.47
CA GLN A 37 27.95 -6.79 7.59
C GLN A 37 27.92 -6.10 8.99
N SER A 38 27.08 -6.59 9.92
CA SER A 38 27.31 -6.67 11.40
C SER A 38 26.05 -7.07 12.20
N GLN A 39 26.06 -8.28 12.76
CA GLN A 39 24.96 -9.10 13.31
C GLN A 39 24.06 -8.50 14.43
N HIS A 40 23.38 -7.38 14.20
CA HIS A 40 22.33 -6.94 15.11
C HIS A 40 20.96 -7.01 14.45
N VAL A 41 20.26 -8.10 14.76
CA VAL A 41 18.89 -8.42 14.35
C VAL A 41 17.97 -7.27 14.74
N ILE A 42 17.58 -6.44 13.76
CA ILE A 42 16.50 -5.47 13.95
C ILE A 42 15.19 -6.24 13.73
N THR A 43 14.46 -6.46 14.82
CA THR A 43 13.30 -7.36 14.98
C THR A 43 12.14 -7.18 13.97
N ASN A 44 12.08 -6.08 13.21
CA ASN A 44 10.96 -5.76 12.31
C ASN A 44 11.36 -5.45 10.85
N ALA A 45 12.58 -5.79 10.43
CA ALA A 45 13.03 -5.54 9.05
C ALA A 45 12.85 -6.78 8.16
N ILE A 46 12.19 -6.61 7.01
CA ILE A 46 12.13 -7.66 5.98
C ILE A 46 13.37 -7.54 5.11
N LEU A 47 14.13 -8.62 4.98
CA LEU A 47 15.26 -8.69 4.06
C LEU A 47 14.72 -8.81 2.64
N SER A 48 14.72 -7.71 1.89
CA SER A 48 14.39 -7.72 0.46
C SER A 48 15.68 -7.69 -0.35
N THR A 49 15.84 -8.65 -1.27
CA THR A 49 16.98 -8.66 -2.19
C THR A 49 16.56 -7.97 -3.48
N ILE A 50 17.24 -6.89 -3.86
CA ILE A 50 17.03 -6.22 -5.15
C ILE A 50 18.31 -6.40 -5.95
N ALA A 51 18.19 -6.96 -7.15
CA ALA A 51 19.30 -7.37 -8.02
C ALA A 51 20.29 -8.32 -7.32
N ASN A 52 21.33 -7.79 -6.65
CA ASN A 52 22.35 -8.56 -5.92
C ASN A 52 22.73 -7.91 -4.57
N ALA A 53 21.95 -6.92 -4.12
CA ALA A 53 22.17 -6.23 -2.86
C ALA A 53 21.05 -6.57 -1.85
N ARG A 54 21.45 -6.79 -0.59
CA ARG A 54 20.55 -7.11 0.51
C ARG A 54 20.09 -5.82 1.20
N PHE A 55 18.79 -5.57 1.17
CA PHE A 55 18.17 -4.43 1.83
C PHE A 55 17.37 -4.87 3.04
N LEU A 56 17.52 -4.15 4.14
CA LEU A 56 16.59 -4.20 5.26
C LEU A 56 15.46 -3.21 4.95
N THR A 57 14.31 -3.73 4.58
CA THR A 57 13.11 -2.96 4.24
C THR A 57 12.17 -2.97 5.43
N PHE A 58 11.94 -1.80 5.99
CA PHE A 58 10.96 -1.59 7.05
C PHE A 58 9.63 -1.27 6.38
N ILE A 59 8.78 -2.28 6.28
CA ILE A 59 7.42 -2.15 5.75
C ILE A 59 6.48 -2.56 6.86
N ASN A 60 5.62 -1.62 7.27
CA ASN A 60 4.50 -1.91 8.15
C ASN A 60 3.38 -2.58 7.32
N ILE A 61 3.67 -3.77 6.82
CA ILE A 61 2.66 -4.63 6.23
C ILE A 61 2.16 -5.49 7.39
N PRO A 62 0.88 -5.43 7.75
CA PRO A 62 0.32 -6.38 8.69
C PRO A 62 0.47 -7.77 8.07
N ASN A 63 1.47 -8.55 8.53
CA ASN A 63 1.76 -9.89 8.05
C ASN A 63 0.75 -10.94 8.60
N ASN A 64 -0.44 -10.49 8.98
CA ASN A 64 -1.49 -11.38 9.43
C ASN A 64 -2.31 -11.83 8.22
N SER A 65 -1.85 -12.91 7.58
CA SER A 65 -2.48 -13.52 6.42
C SER A 65 -3.97 -13.81 6.64
N LEU A 66 -4.35 -14.24 7.85
CA LEU A 66 -5.75 -14.47 8.22
C LEU A 66 -6.58 -13.17 8.19
N ALA A 67 -6.05 -12.08 8.74
CA ALA A 67 -6.74 -10.80 8.71
C ALA A 67 -6.94 -10.27 7.28
N LEU A 68 -5.95 -10.47 6.39
CA LEU A 68 -6.08 -10.10 4.97
C LEU A 68 -7.16 -10.94 4.26
N VAL A 69 -7.22 -12.24 4.53
CA VAL A 69 -8.25 -13.12 3.95
C VAL A 69 -9.64 -12.71 4.43
N ILE A 70 -9.81 -12.47 5.73
CA ILE A 70 -11.08 -12.01 6.31
C ILE A 70 -11.50 -10.68 5.67
N LYS A 71 -10.57 -9.73 5.55
CA LYS A 71 -10.83 -8.44 4.90
C LYS A 71 -11.31 -8.62 3.47
N LYS A 72 -10.65 -9.49 2.69
CA LYS A 72 -11.03 -9.77 1.30
C LYS A 72 -12.43 -10.39 1.18
N ILE A 73 -12.76 -11.33 2.06
CA ILE A 73 -14.10 -11.93 2.15
C ILE A 73 -15.12 -10.85 2.48
N MET A 74 -14.88 -10.08 3.53
CA MET A 74 -15.75 -9.00 3.97
C MET A 74 -16.00 -7.97 2.85
N ASP A 75 -14.96 -7.56 2.13
CA ASP A 75 -15.08 -6.60 1.04
C ASP A 75 -15.97 -7.12 -0.09
N ILE A 76 -15.88 -8.42 -0.44
CA ILE A 76 -16.75 -9.04 -1.45
C ILE A 76 -18.20 -9.10 -0.99
N PHE A 77 -18.46 -9.60 0.23
CA PHE A 77 -19.83 -9.76 0.73
C PHE A 77 -20.52 -8.42 0.96
N ILE A 78 -19.84 -7.47 1.61
CA ILE A 78 -20.40 -6.14 1.88
C ILE A 78 -20.63 -5.38 0.57
N SER A 79 -19.68 -5.43 -0.38
CA SER A 79 -19.87 -4.76 -1.67
C SER A 79 -21.03 -5.36 -2.46
N ALA A 80 -21.18 -6.69 -2.49
CA ALA A 80 -22.30 -7.34 -3.15
C ALA A 80 -23.65 -6.92 -2.56
N ILE A 81 -23.78 -6.93 -1.22
CA ILE A 81 -25.00 -6.50 -0.54
C ILE A 81 -25.32 -5.04 -0.84
N MET A 82 -24.32 -4.16 -0.75
CA MET A 82 -24.49 -2.73 -1.03
C MET A 82 -24.89 -2.47 -2.50
N ILE A 83 -24.30 -3.19 -3.46
CA ILE A 83 -24.67 -3.06 -4.87
C ILE A 83 -26.14 -3.45 -5.08
N ILE A 84 -26.61 -4.55 -4.48
CA ILE A 84 -28.01 -4.97 -4.61
C ILE A 84 -28.94 -3.92 -3.97
N LEU A 85 -28.62 -3.48 -2.75
CA LEU A 85 -29.42 -2.51 -2.01
C LEU A 85 -29.53 -1.16 -2.74
N PHE A 86 -28.43 -0.66 -3.30
CA PHE A 86 -28.37 0.60 -4.03
C PHE A 86 -28.63 0.47 -5.54
N SER A 87 -28.84 -0.75 -6.07
CA SER A 87 -29.14 -0.98 -7.49
C SER A 87 -30.31 -0.14 -8.04
N PRO A 88 -31.46 0.04 -7.36
CA PRO A 88 -32.54 0.89 -7.89
C PRO A 88 -32.12 2.36 -7.99
N PHE A 89 -31.30 2.84 -7.05
CA PHE A 89 -30.78 4.21 -7.07
C PHE A 89 -29.78 4.42 -8.21
N PHE A 90 -28.88 3.45 -8.43
CA PHE A 90 -27.94 3.48 -9.56
C PHE A 90 -28.65 3.37 -10.92
N ALA A 91 -29.72 2.58 -11.01
CA ALA A 91 -30.54 2.50 -12.22
C ALA A 91 -31.23 3.83 -12.53
N LEU A 92 -31.84 4.47 -11.51
CA LEU A 92 -32.51 5.75 -11.67
C LEU A 92 -31.53 6.85 -12.11
N THR A 93 -30.38 6.96 -11.45
CA THR A 93 -29.33 7.92 -11.81
C THR A 93 -28.79 7.66 -13.22
N GLY A 94 -28.62 6.40 -13.62
CA GLY A 94 -28.22 6.03 -14.98
C GLY A 94 -29.22 6.48 -16.06
N ILE A 95 -30.52 6.30 -15.81
CA ILE A 95 -31.58 6.76 -16.71
C ILE A 95 -31.56 8.29 -16.84
N LEU A 96 -31.48 9.01 -15.71
CA LEU A 96 -31.40 10.48 -15.67
C LEU A 96 -30.20 11.01 -16.46
N ILE A 97 -29.02 10.39 -16.31
CA ILE A 97 -27.82 10.75 -17.06
C ILE A 97 -28.05 10.57 -18.56
N LYS A 98 -28.68 9.46 -18.98
CA LYS A 98 -28.91 9.16 -20.39
C LYS A 98 -29.93 10.09 -21.04
N LEU A 99 -30.89 10.59 -20.27
CA LEU A 99 -31.88 11.56 -20.73
C LEU A 99 -31.31 12.98 -20.82
N ASN A 100 -30.44 13.37 -19.88
CA ASN A 100 -29.93 14.74 -19.78
C ASN A 100 -28.57 14.95 -20.48
N SER A 101 -27.82 13.88 -20.76
CA SER A 101 -26.48 13.95 -21.36
C SER A 101 -26.27 12.86 -22.42
N LYS A 102 -25.52 13.22 -23.48
CA LYS A 102 -25.06 12.26 -24.51
C LYS A 102 -23.89 11.37 -24.03
N GLY A 103 -23.34 11.64 -22.84
CA GLY A 103 -22.20 10.93 -22.29
C GLY A 103 -22.49 9.49 -21.83
N PRO A 104 -21.44 8.69 -21.57
CA PRO A 104 -21.59 7.37 -20.96
C PRO A 104 -21.99 7.48 -19.48
N VAL A 105 -22.82 6.54 -19.00
CA VAL A 105 -23.27 6.49 -17.59
C VAL A 105 -22.10 6.14 -16.64
N ILE A 106 -21.16 5.31 -17.09
CA ILE A 106 -20.00 4.89 -16.30
C ILE A 106 -18.72 5.39 -16.98
N TYR A 107 -17.95 6.18 -16.24
CA TYR A 107 -16.61 6.62 -16.64
C TYR A 107 -15.54 5.75 -15.98
N LYS A 108 -14.50 5.38 -16.73
CA LYS A 108 -13.38 4.58 -16.23
C LYS A 108 -12.10 5.42 -16.21
N GLN A 109 -11.56 5.64 -15.02
CA GLN A 109 -10.26 6.30 -14.81
C GLN A 109 -9.17 5.26 -14.54
N ALA A 110 -7.99 5.43 -15.12
CA ALA A 110 -6.82 4.59 -14.80
C ALA A 110 -6.31 4.91 -13.39
N ARG A 111 -6.07 3.87 -12.58
CA ARG A 111 -5.43 3.96 -11.26
C ARG A 111 -4.41 2.83 -11.11
N ILE A 112 -3.34 3.13 -10.39
CA ILE A 112 -2.26 2.19 -10.00
C ILE A 112 -2.83 1.28 -8.90
N GLY A 113 -2.62 -0.03 -9.01
CA GLY A 113 -3.28 -1.04 -8.19
C GLY A 113 -2.44 -1.53 -7.01
N LEU A 114 -2.88 -2.63 -6.40
CA LEU A 114 -2.09 -3.31 -5.37
C LEU A 114 -0.80 -3.86 -6.01
N ARG A 115 0.36 -3.41 -5.52
CA ARG A 115 1.73 -3.71 -6.02
C ARG A 115 2.19 -2.91 -7.24
N GLY A 116 1.53 -1.78 -7.54
CA GLY A 116 1.90 -0.90 -8.66
C GLY A 116 1.12 -1.27 -9.91
#